data_AF-A0A850RG55-F1
#
_entry.id   AF-A0A850RG55-F1
#
_cell.length_a   1.000
_cell.length_b   1.000
_cell.length_c   1.000
_cell.angle_alpha   90.00
_cell.angle_beta   90.00
_cell.angle_gamma   90.00
#
_symmetry.space_group_name_H-M   'P 1'
#
loop_
_entity.id
_entity.type
_entity.pdbx_description
1 polymer ?
#
loop_
_entity_poly.entity_id
_entity_poly.type
_entity_poly.pdbx_seq_one_letter_code
_entity_poly.pdbx_strand_id
1 'polypeptide(L)' 'MIQAELIETLEQLPTAKQAEVLDFAKFLVQRIQSDQVQPKTLAESSLAQWINHPLGVKDFHPLSREEANAR' A
#
# COMPACT_ATOMS: atom_id res chain seq x y z
N MET A 1 29.21 -9.50 -8.92
CA MET A 1 29.44 -10.84 -8.32
C MET A 1 28.11 -11.54 -8.01
N ILE A 2 27.22 -10.93 -7.22
CA ILE A 2 25.94 -11.54 -6.77
C ILE A 2 25.01 -12.04 -7.90
N GLN A 3 24.93 -11.35 -9.05
CA GLN A 3 24.04 -11.77 -10.15
C GLN A 3 24.54 -12.99 -10.92
N ALA A 4 25.85 -13.18 -11.04
CA ALA A 4 26.43 -14.30 -11.79
C ALA A 4 26.20 -15.63 -11.04
N GLU A 5 26.39 -15.62 -9.72
CA GLU A 5 26.13 -16.77 -8.84
C GLU A 5 24.64 -17.17 -8.84
N LEU A 6 23.74 -16.18 -8.95
CA LEU A 6 22.30 -16.44 -9.04
C LEU A 6 21.92 -17.15 -10.35
N ILE A 7 22.53 -16.76 -11.47
CA ILE A 7 22.27 -17.37 -12.77
C ILE A 7 22.78 -18.82 -12.77
N GLU A 8 23.99 -19.07 -12.29
CA GLU A 8 24.53 -20.44 -12.17
C GLU A 8 23.65 -21.33 -11.28
N THR A 9 23.13 -20.77 -10.17
CA THR A 9 22.23 -21.51 -9.28
C THR A 9 20.87 -21.80 -9.94
N LEU A 10 20.36 -20.88 -10.76
CA LEU A 10 19.11 -21.08 -11.50
C LEU A 10 19.25 -22.15 -12.58
N GLU A 11 20.38 -22.18 -13.30
CA GLU A 11 20.65 -23.18 -14.34
C GLU A 11 20.73 -24.61 -13.80
N GLN A 12 21.13 -24.79 -12.53
CA GLN A 12 21.16 -26.10 -11.86
C GLN A 12 19.79 -26.60 -11.39
N LEU A 13 18.75 -25.75 -11.40
CA LEU A 13 17.41 -26.14 -10.99
C LEU A 13 16.63 -26.82 -12.12
N PRO A 14 15.71 -27.76 -11.80
CA PRO A 14 14.75 -28.27 -12.76
C PRO A 14 13.90 -27.14 -13.36
N THR A 15 13.52 -27.25 -14.63
CA THR A 15 12.80 -26.21 -15.37
C THR A 15 11.51 -25.73 -14.68
N ALA A 16 10.79 -26.63 -14.01
CA ALA A 16 9.59 -26.28 -13.23
C ALA A 16 9.90 -25.34 -12.05
N LYS A 17 11.05 -25.51 -11.40
CA LYS A 17 11.49 -24.69 -10.27
C LYS A 17 12.08 -23.36 -10.73
N GLN A 18 12.72 -23.32 -11.90
CA GLN A 18 13.16 -22.06 -12.51
C GLN A 18 11.97 -21.13 -12.78
N ALA A 19 10.87 -21.67 -13.31
CA ALA A 19 9.66 -20.89 -13.56
C ALA A 19 9.07 -20.30 -12.27
N GLU A 20 9.04 -21.08 -11.18
CA GLU A 20 8.56 -20.64 -9.87
C GLU A 20 9.41 -19.50 -9.28
N VAL A 21 10.73 -19.59 -9.38
CA VAL A 21 11.63 -18.53 -8.89
C VAL A 21 11.49 -17.25 -9.71
N LEU A 22 11.35 -17.36 -11.03
CA LEU A 22 11.11 -16.21 -11.90
C LEU A 22 9.75 -15.54 -11.61
N ASP A 23 8.71 -16.33 -11.33
CA ASP A 23 7.40 -15.82 -10.94
C ASP A 23 7.45 -15.09 -9.59
N PHE A 24 8.16 -15.66 -8.61
CA PHE A 24 8.40 -15.01 -7.33
C PHE A 24 9.18 -13.69 -7.48
N ALA A 25 10.21 -13.65 -8.33
CA ALA A 25 10.94 -12.43 -8.61
C ALA A 25 10.03 -11.34 -9.22
N LYS A 26 9.14 -11.71 -10.15
CA LYS A 26 8.14 -10.78 -10.72
C LYS A 26 7.18 -10.26 -9.64
N PHE A 27 6.70 -11.13 -8.76
CA PHE A 27 5.85 -10.75 -7.64
C PHE A 27 6.53 -9.73 -6.72
N LEU A 28 7.81 -9.93 -6.36
CA LEU A 28 8.56 -8.99 -5.54
C LEU A 28 8.68 -7.60 -6.21
N VAL A 29 8.96 -7.57 -7.52
CA VAL A 29 9.03 -6.31 -8.27
C VAL A 29 7.68 -5.58 -8.27
N GLN A 30 6.59 -6.30 -8.48
CA GLN A 30 5.23 -5.73 -8.44
C GLN A 30 4.88 -5.18 -7.04
N ARG A 31 5.28 -5.89 -5.98
CA ARG A 31 5.05 -5.45 -4.60
C ARG A 31 5.85 -4.20 -4.26
N ILE A 32 7.13 -4.13 -4.64
CA ILE A 32 7.97 -2.94 -4.39
C ILE A 32 7.43 -1.72 -5.13
N GLN A 33 6.92 -1.90 -6.36
CA GLN A 33 6.24 -0.82 -7.09
C GLN A 33 4.96 -0.36 -6.38
N SER A 34 4.27 -1.28 -5.72
CA SER A 34 3.06 -0.99 -4.93
C SER A 34 3.38 -0.31 -3.58
N ASP A 35 4.53 -0.61 -2.96
CA ASP A 35 5.01 0.01 -1.71
C ASP A 35 5.55 1.45 -1.91
N GLN A 36 5.50 2.01 -3.12
CA GLN A 36 5.58 3.48 -3.30
C GLN A 36 4.34 4.21 -2.78
N VAL A 37 3.31 3.48 -2.32
CA VAL A 37 2.24 4.04 -1.50
C VAL A 37 2.85 4.39 -0.14
N GLN A 38 2.92 5.69 0.16
CA GLN A 38 3.39 6.21 1.45
C GLN A 38 2.82 5.39 2.61
N PRO A 39 3.61 5.14 3.68
CA PRO A 39 3.15 4.37 4.83
C PRO A 39 1.97 5.08 5.48
N LYS A 40 0.75 4.69 5.10
CA LYS A 40 -0.48 5.22 5.67
C LYS A 40 -0.75 4.49 6.97
N THR A 41 -0.80 5.23 8.07
CA THR A 41 -1.30 4.69 9.32
C THR A 41 -2.79 4.34 9.18
N LEU A 42 -3.33 3.48 10.05
CA LEU A 42 -4.77 3.21 10.05
C LEU A 42 -5.61 4.50 10.23
N ALA A 43 -5.04 5.51 10.88
CA ALA A 43 -5.63 6.84 11.03
C ALA A 43 -5.72 7.63 9.71
N GLU A 44 -4.94 7.26 8.70
CA GLU A 44 -4.95 7.84 7.35
C GLU A 44 -5.77 7.02 6.35
N SER A 45 -6.46 5.98 6.83
CA SER A 45 -7.36 5.19 6.00
C SER A 45 -8.61 5.97 5.60
N SER A 46 -9.21 5.60 4.47
CA SER A 46 -10.52 6.14 4.04
C SER A 46 -11.61 5.93 5.10
N LEU A 47 -11.52 4.83 5.85
CA LEU A 47 -12.41 4.54 6.97
C LEU A 47 -12.22 5.55 8.12
N ALA A 48 -10.98 5.85 8.50
CA ALA A 48 -10.70 6.84 9.54
C ALA A 48 -11.14 8.26 9.10
N GLN A 49 -10.97 8.60 7.82
CA GLN A 49 -11.49 9.85 7.27
C GLN A 49 -13.02 9.93 7.39
N TRP A 50 -13.73 8.84 7.08
CA TRP A 50 -15.19 8.77 7.21
C TRP A 50 -15.67 8.80 8.67
N ILE A 51 -14.98 8.13 9.60
CA ILE A 51 -15.32 8.19 11.03
C ILE A 51 -15.20 9.63 11.56
N ASN A 52 -14.13 10.35 11.19
CA ASN A 52 -13.91 11.72 11.61
C ASN A 52 -14.83 12.73 10.89
N HIS A 53 -15.22 12.45 9.65
CA HIS A 53 -16.06 13.30 8.81
C HIS A 53 -17.18 12.47 8.17
N PRO A 54 -18.19 12.01 8.95
CA PRO A 54 -19.22 11.08 8.47
C PRO A 54 -20.19 11.73 7.48
N LEU A 55 -20.25 13.06 7.50
CA LEU A 55 -20.97 13.86 6.53
C LEU A 55 -20.04 14.11 5.36
N GLY A 56 -20.15 13.30 4.30
CA GLY A 56 -19.38 13.45 3.05
C GLY A 56 -19.70 14.72 2.24
N VAL A 57 -20.20 15.76 2.90
CA VAL A 57 -20.46 17.07 2.32
C VAL A 57 -19.14 17.82 2.32
N LYS A 58 -18.61 18.07 1.12
CA LYS A 58 -17.42 18.88 0.92
C LYS A 58 -17.62 20.24 1.61
N ASP A 59 -16.64 20.64 2.42
CA ASP A 59 -16.62 21.91 3.16
C ASP A 59 -17.66 22.04 4.29
N PHE A 60 -18.26 20.94 4.78
CA PHE A 60 -19.09 20.99 5.99
C PHE A 60 -18.23 21.21 7.23
N HIS A 61 -18.43 22.36 7.86
CA HIS A 61 -17.82 22.71 9.15
C HIS A 61 -18.93 22.69 10.21
N PRO A 62 -18.88 21.78 11.21
CA PRO A 62 -19.84 21.80 12.30
C PRO A 62 -19.71 23.14 13.03
N LEU A 63 -20.85 23.72 13.41
CA LEU A 63 -20.85 24.94 14.21
C LEU A 63 -20.14 24.67 15.54
N SER A 64 -19.35 25.64 15.98
CA SER A 64 -18.82 25.62 17.34
C SER A 64 -19.95 25.73 18.37
N ARG A 65 -19.68 25.34 19.62
CA ARG A 65 -20.68 25.40 20.69
C ARG A 65 -21.15 26.84 20.92
N GLU A 66 -20.23 27.78 20.76
CA GLU A 66 -20.45 29.21 20.88
C GLU A 66 -21.37 29.72 19.75
N GLU A 67 -21.17 29.26 18.51
CA GLU A 67 -22.00 29.61 17.35
C GLU A 67 -23.43 29.04 17.42
N ALA A 68 -23.59 27.83 17.98
CA ALA A 68 -24.91 27.21 18.14
C ALA A 68 -25.78 27.93 19.17
N ASN A 69 -25.17 28.41 20.26
CA ASN A 69 -25.86 29.11 21.35
C ASN A 69 -26.21 30.58 21.03
N ALA A 70 -25.66 31.14 19.95
CA ALA A 70 -25.93 32.50 19.50
C ALA A 70 -27.17 32.62 18.58
N ARG A 71 -27.92 31.52 18.40
CA ARG A 71 -29.21 31.46 17.69
C ARG A 71 -30.35 31.39 18.68
#